data_AF-A0AA36HRY2-F1
#
_entry.id   AF-A0AA36HRY2-F1
#
_cell.length_a   1.000
_cell.length_b   1.000
_cell.length_c   1.000
_cell.angle_alpha   90.00
_cell.angle_beta   90.00
_cell.angle_gamma   90.00
#
_symmetry.space_group_name_H-M   'P 1'
#
loop_
_entity.id
_entity.type
_entity.pdbx_description
1 polymer ?
#
loop_
_entity_poly.entity_id
_entity_poly.type
_entity_poly.pdbx_seq_one_letter_code
_entity_poly.pdbx_strand_id
1 'polypeptide(L)'
;MLHFRVRDGAENYANCDGDYRPSGLQCNESPVYVNEPKSRMLAKAADGTWVISSLEYLDDILKHCESFGGFHSSCSANPADWSDYEVFPLQELDVSLKAGCDDYAACLGVYTQLPDRLLHGFPVYVASTGAGGGRFMGRSGDGWVITSVEHLEDLLASQPGSFGGFHSAPCETEGWERYEVSWVWPIEELRREERQEFQKFANTTVSFKAVANSGVCRSEQDFQANFRRCRALDCGGLALRKAKTNQFGEEEEPPVCFFFRRTQAELTAKMASSEHFDFYLAPESFHPDCCFKPFRDPAPACHIRWKSGRVQAFAVRVCAEEVSPCTYYCAAGFHCGYCGIQQHHGDKQQVLFSVWNHPRAGRKVENLHVADGAWPEAFGGEGMGMGAYCITDAGCRQPLACWQPKVGYTFLVRSTPVEDGSEISCSLHKPETGWVHFATHRRPEPEEDRGALWGLYSFIEDFGATSLRRSGRYSAWVFSDGAWRPVADVTGTSTAEEDVPNKCVRLAGCEVELVSGGEALEECSLFCGELAESPAVPPELLAAPSSARSETAGFMLPSSADG
;
A
#
# COMPACT_ATOMS: atom_id res chain seq x y z
N MET A 1 27.92 -17.75 -14.27
CA MET A 1 27.67 -16.96 -13.03
C MET A 1 27.27 -17.90 -11.90
N LEU A 2 27.40 -17.51 -10.64
CA LEU A 2 26.90 -18.28 -9.48
C LEU A 2 25.86 -17.45 -8.73
N HIS A 3 24.66 -17.99 -8.50
CA HIS A 3 23.66 -17.35 -7.63
C HIS A 3 23.60 -18.09 -6.29
N PHE A 4 23.74 -17.36 -5.19
CA PHE A 4 23.64 -17.89 -3.83
C PHE A 4 22.26 -17.54 -3.25
N ARG A 5 21.43 -18.53 -2.95
CA ARG A 5 20.17 -18.39 -2.22
C ARG A 5 20.35 -18.90 -0.80
N VAL A 6 19.85 -18.19 0.19
CA VAL A 6 19.86 -18.65 1.59
C VAL A 6 18.94 -19.86 1.72
N ARG A 7 19.40 -20.94 2.37
CA ARG A 7 18.56 -22.11 2.64
C ARG A 7 17.47 -21.78 3.66
N ASP A 8 16.33 -22.46 3.56
CA ASP A 8 15.24 -22.35 4.53
C ASP A 8 15.76 -22.61 5.96
N GLY A 9 15.56 -21.64 6.85
CA GLY A 9 16.00 -21.71 8.25
C GLY A 9 17.47 -21.38 8.51
N ALA A 10 18.26 -21.05 7.48
CA ALA A 10 19.63 -20.57 7.63
C ALA A 10 19.68 -19.04 7.77
N GLU A 11 20.70 -18.52 8.48
CA GLU A 11 20.91 -17.09 8.58
C GLU A 11 21.75 -16.57 7.42
N ASN A 12 21.34 -15.45 6.82
CA ASN A 12 22.14 -14.77 5.80
C ASN A 12 23.25 -13.91 6.43
N TYR A 13 24.17 -14.55 7.15
CA TYR A 13 25.25 -13.86 7.83
C TYR A 13 26.13 -13.09 6.83
N ALA A 14 26.38 -11.82 7.14
CA ALA A 14 27.11 -10.86 6.31
C ALA A 14 26.52 -10.61 4.91
N ASN A 15 25.24 -10.91 4.68
CA ASN A 15 24.52 -10.61 3.42
C ASN A 15 25.25 -11.20 2.18
N CYS A 16 25.58 -12.49 2.23
CA CYS A 16 26.40 -13.16 1.22
C CYS A 16 25.60 -13.81 0.09
N ASP A 17 24.27 -13.77 0.15
CA ASP A 17 23.38 -14.21 -0.93
C ASP A 17 23.48 -13.31 -2.18
N GLY A 18 22.92 -13.77 -3.29
CA GLY A 18 22.83 -13.06 -4.55
C GLY A 18 23.89 -13.48 -5.55
N ASP A 19 24.21 -12.55 -6.44
CA ASP A 19 24.78 -12.82 -7.75
C ASP A 19 26.29 -12.62 -7.79
N TYR A 20 27.04 -13.70 -8.01
CA TYR A 20 28.50 -13.70 -8.13
C TYR A 20 28.93 -13.94 -9.58
N ARG A 21 29.58 -12.92 -10.16
CA ARG A 21 30.01 -12.90 -11.57
C ARG A 21 31.52 -13.17 -11.69
N PRO A 22 31.99 -13.88 -12.72
CA PRO A 22 33.43 -14.04 -12.94
C PRO A 22 34.12 -12.68 -13.10
N SER A 23 35.18 -12.45 -12.33
CA SER A 23 35.95 -11.18 -12.36
C SER A 23 36.99 -11.13 -13.48
N GLY A 24 37.26 -12.27 -14.15
CA GLY A 24 38.40 -12.45 -15.05
C GLY A 24 39.74 -12.67 -14.33
N LEU A 25 39.75 -12.58 -12.99
CA LEU A 25 40.92 -12.83 -12.15
C LEU A 25 40.97 -14.29 -11.71
N GLN A 26 42.16 -14.77 -11.39
CA GLN A 26 42.39 -16.11 -10.87
C GLN A 26 43.11 -16.06 -9.52
N CYS A 27 42.71 -16.96 -8.62
CA CYS A 27 43.37 -17.23 -7.36
C CYS A 27 43.51 -18.75 -7.22
N ASN A 28 44.72 -19.25 -6.96
CA ASN A 28 45.01 -20.68 -6.84
C ASN A 28 44.47 -21.51 -8.03
N GLU A 29 44.81 -21.07 -9.25
CA GLU A 29 44.41 -21.71 -10.52
C GLU A 29 42.88 -21.81 -10.73
N SER A 30 42.10 -21.10 -9.91
CA SER A 30 40.64 -21.12 -9.93
C SER A 30 40.08 -19.71 -10.18
N PRO A 31 38.92 -19.59 -10.85
CA PRO A 31 38.32 -18.29 -11.12
C PRO A 31 37.86 -17.60 -9.83
N VAL A 32 38.04 -16.29 -9.77
CA VAL A 32 37.47 -15.43 -8.72
C VAL A 32 36.14 -14.87 -9.21
N TYR A 33 35.12 -14.98 -8.37
CA TYR A 33 33.81 -14.40 -8.62
C TYR A 33 33.55 -13.22 -7.68
N VAL A 34 32.81 -12.21 -8.14
CA VAL A 34 32.54 -10.99 -7.39
C VAL A 34 31.05 -10.65 -7.40
N ASN A 35 30.56 -10.17 -6.27
CA ASN A 35 29.28 -9.51 -6.11
C ASN A 35 29.58 -8.07 -5.68
N GLU A 36 29.77 -7.20 -6.66
CA GLU A 36 30.15 -5.79 -6.45
C GLU A 36 29.10 -5.02 -5.63
N PRO A 37 27.78 -5.14 -5.89
CA PRO A 37 26.76 -4.42 -5.11
C PRO A 37 26.83 -4.71 -3.61
N LYS A 38 27.19 -5.94 -3.23
CA LYS A 38 27.32 -6.35 -1.83
C LYS A 38 28.76 -6.30 -1.32
N SER A 39 29.72 -5.87 -2.15
CA SER A 39 31.15 -5.88 -1.84
C SER A 39 31.62 -7.25 -1.32
N ARG A 40 31.24 -8.31 -2.03
CA ARG A 40 31.66 -9.69 -1.74
C ARG A 40 32.46 -10.27 -2.89
N MET A 41 33.32 -11.22 -2.56
CA MET A 41 34.00 -12.07 -3.54
C MET A 41 33.98 -13.53 -3.09
N LEU A 42 34.10 -14.43 -4.05
CA LEU A 42 34.25 -15.85 -3.86
C LEU A 42 35.55 -16.28 -4.56
N ALA A 43 36.48 -16.83 -3.80
CA ALA A 43 37.78 -17.27 -4.29
C ALA A 43 38.21 -18.58 -3.61
N LYS A 44 39.16 -19.30 -4.22
CA LYS A 44 39.68 -20.55 -3.68
C LYS A 44 40.97 -20.31 -2.89
N ALA A 45 40.99 -20.73 -1.64
CA ALA A 45 42.15 -20.71 -0.75
C ALA A 45 43.19 -21.78 -1.12
N ALA A 46 44.42 -21.63 -0.64
CA ALA A 46 45.53 -22.54 -0.95
C ALA A 46 45.28 -24.00 -0.47
N ASP A 47 44.47 -24.19 0.57
CA ASP A 47 44.04 -25.50 1.07
C ASP A 47 42.92 -26.15 0.23
N GLY A 48 42.45 -25.45 -0.80
CA GLY A 48 41.41 -25.91 -1.72
C GLY A 48 40.00 -25.47 -1.37
N THR A 49 39.80 -24.82 -0.21
CA THR A 49 38.50 -24.35 0.26
C THR A 49 38.02 -23.14 -0.54
N TRP A 50 36.75 -23.11 -0.92
CA TRP A 50 36.11 -21.94 -1.50
C TRP A 50 35.58 -21.04 -0.39
N VAL A 51 35.91 -19.75 -0.45
CA VAL A 51 35.66 -18.81 0.64
C VAL A 51 34.97 -17.56 0.10
N ILE A 52 33.82 -17.19 0.69
CA ILE A 52 33.20 -15.88 0.48
C ILE A 52 33.84 -14.88 1.43
N SER A 53 34.47 -13.84 0.90
CA SER A 53 35.12 -12.79 1.68
C SER A 53 34.72 -11.40 1.19
N SER A 54 35.19 -10.37 1.90
CA SER A 54 34.97 -8.98 1.52
C SER A 54 35.81 -8.62 0.29
N LEU A 55 35.21 -7.90 -0.65
CA LEU A 55 35.88 -7.45 -1.87
C LEU A 55 37.07 -6.52 -1.57
N GLU A 56 37.09 -5.87 -0.40
CA GLU A 56 38.19 -5.00 0.05
C GLU A 56 39.54 -5.74 0.17
N TYR A 57 39.51 -7.06 0.39
CA TYR A 57 40.71 -7.89 0.52
C TYR A 57 41.17 -8.51 -0.81
N LEU A 58 40.50 -8.21 -1.92
CA LEU A 58 40.77 -8.84 -3.22
C LEU A 58 42.23 -8.70 -3.64
N ASP A 59 42.78 -7.49 -3.60
CA ASP A 59 44.16 -7.22 -4.03
C ASP A 59 45.19 -7.98 -3.19
N ASP A 60 44.98 -8.05 -1.87
CA ASP A 60 45.92 -8.72 -0.97
C ASP A 60 45.80 -10.24 -1.08
N ILE A 61 44.59 -10.77 -1.25
CA ILE A 61 44.35 -12.19 -1.49
C ILE A 61 44.96 -12.63 -2.82
N LEU A 62 44.88 -11.81 -3.88
CA LEU A 62 45.49 -12.11 -5.18
C LEU A 62 47.02 -12.00 -5.18
N LYS A 63 47.61 -11.13 -4.36
CA LYS A 63 49.07 -11.00 -4.23
C LYS A 63 49.69 -12.20 -3.52
N HIS A 64 49.01 -12.73 -2.52
CA HIS A 64 49.57 -13.79 -1.66
C HIS A 64 49.10 -15.19 -2.07
N CYS A 65 47.84 -15.34 -2.53
CA CYS A 65 47.22 -16.62 -2.88
C CYS A 65 47.34 -17.70 -1.78
N GLU A 66 47.55 -17.32 -0.52
CA GLU A 66 47.69 -18.24 0.62
C GLU A 66 46.31 -18.70 1.15
N SER A 67 46.26 -19.35 2.32
CA SER A 67 45.00 -19.60 3.01
C SER A 67 44.45 -18.29 3.59
N PHE A 68 43.15 -18.04 3.43
CA PHE A 68 42.49 -16.82 3.90
C PHE A 68 41.10 -17.13 4.47
N GLY A 69 40.69 -16.30 5.43
CA GLY A 69 39.36 -16.40 6.05
C GLY A 69 38.29 -15.63 5.28
N GLY A 70 37.04 -15.91 5.63
CA GLY A 70 35.88 -15.23 5.08
C GLY A 70 34.65 -15.43 5.95
N PHE A 71 33.51 -14.99 5.43
CA PHE A 71 32.22 -15.10 6.11
C PHE A 71 31.68 -16.52 6.03
N HIS A 72 31.88 -17.19 4.89
CA HIS A 72 31.40 -18.53 4.61
C HIS A 72 32.43 -19.30 3.80
N SER A 73 32.47 -20.61 3.98
CA SER A 73 33.42 -21.46 3.27
C SER A 73 32.86 -22.85 2.97
N SER A 74 33.28 -23.44 1.86
CA SER A 74 32.92 -24.80 1.45
C SER A 74 34.12 -25.55 0.87
N CYS A 75 34.12 -26.88 0.98
CA CYS A 75 35.18 -27.73 0.39
C CYS A 75 35.17 -27.71 -1.16
N SER A 76 34.12 -27.20 -1.79
CA SER A 76 34.05 -27.00 -3.23
C SER A 76 33.12 -25.84 -3.63
N ALA A 77 33.23 -25.37 -4.88
CA ALA A 77 32.26 -24.43 -5.46
C ALA A 77 30.95 -25.12 -5.89
N ASN A 78 30.79 -26.42 -5.62
CA ASN A 78 29.61 -27.17 -5.99
C ASN A 78 28.41 -26.69 -5.15
N PRO A 79 27.26 -26.42 -5.80
CA PRO A 79 25.95 -26.25 -5.19
C PRO A 79 25.61 -27.09 -3.96
N ALA A 80 26.04 -28.35 -3.93
CA ALA A 80 25.66 -29.29 -2.89
C ALA A 80 26.42 -29.11 -1.56
N ASP A 81 27.53 -28.38 -1.54
CA ASP A 81 28.49 -28.42 -0.42
C ASP A 81 28.37 -27.22 0.54
N TRP A 82 27.46 -26.28 0.28
CA TRP A 82 27.25 -25.09 1.12
C TRP A 82 26.14 -25.32 2.16
N SER A 83 26.48 -25.13 3.44
CA SER A 83 25.60 -25.40 4.58
C SER A 83 24.41 -24.43 4.67
N ASP A 84 24.67 -23.15 4.41
CA ASP A 84 23.69 -22.08 4.61
C ASP A 84 23.10 -21.56 3.29
N TYR A 85 23.64 -22.03 2.17
CA TYR A 85 23.28 -21.55 0.84
C TYR A 85 23.02 -22.69 -0.14
N GLU A 86 22.06 -22.47 -1.02
CA GLU A 86 21.92 -23.17 -2.29
C GLU A 86 22.62 -22.34 -3.36
N VAL A 87 23.57 -22.94 -4.05
CA VAL A 87 24.29 -22.26 -5.13
C VAL A 87 23.76 -22.75 -6.46
N PHE A 88 23.46 -21.85 -7.38
CA PHE A 88 23.00 -22.18 -8.72
C PHE A 88 24.07 -21.77 -9.73
N PRO A 89 24.64 -22.72 -10.48
CA PRO A 89 25.49 -22.40 -11.60
C PRO A 89 24.59 -21.97 -12.75
N LEU A 90 24.55 -20.66 -13.01
CA LEU A 90 23.85 -20.10 -14.16
C LEU A 90 24.77 -20.25 -15.38
N GLN A 91 24.37 -21.15 -16.28
CA GLN A 91 25.12 -21.54 -17.47
C GLN A 91 24.39 -21.19 -18.77
N GLU A 92 23.18 -20.64 -18.69
CA GLU A 92 22.36 -20.35 -19.87
C GLU A 92 21.89 -18.89 -19.86
N LEU A 93 21.90 -18.26 -21.03
CA LEU A 93 21.46 -16.88 -21.25
C LEU A 93 20.35 -16.86 -22.30
N ASP A 94 19.20 -16.29 -21.99
CA ASP A 94 18.12 -16.06 -22.95
C ASP A 94 18.33 -14.71 -23.63
N VAL A 95 18.42 -14.73 -24.96
CA VAL A 95 18.53 -13.54 -25.81
C VAL A 95 17.19 -13.34 -26.51
N SER A 96 16.44 -12.34 -26.06
CA SER A 96 15.09 -12.01 -26.54
C SER A 96 15.04 -10.63 -27.19
N LEU A 97 14.03 -10.36 -28.03
CA LEU A 97 13.90 -9.09 -28.76
C LEU A 97 13.25 -8.01 -27.89
N LYS A 98 13.81 -6.80 -27.94
CA LYS A 98 13.12 -5.61 -27.42
C LYS A 98 11.91 -5.27 -28.30
N ALA A 99 10.88 -4.72 -27.68
CA ALA A 99 9.65 -4.34 -28.37
C ALA A 99 9.94 -3.38 -29.54
N GLY A 100 9.50 -3.75 -30.75
CA GLY A 100 9.70 -2.95 -31.96
C GLY A 100 11.03 -3.17 -32.69
N CYS A 101 11.89 -4.07 -32.22
CA CYS A 101 13.13 -4.47 -32.90
C CYS A 101 12.95 -5.72 -33.76
N ASP A 102 13.83 -5.89 -34.76
CA ASP A 102 13.93 -7.09 -35.60
C ASP A 102 15.18 -7.92 -35.27
N ASP A 103 15.08 -9.24 -35.47
CA ASP A 103 16.15 -10.23 -35.19
C ASP A 103 17.22 -10.23 -36.29
N TYR A 104 18.02 -9.17 -36.33
CA TYR A 104 19.11 -9.03 -37.30
C TYR A 104 20.16 -10.12 -37.07
N ALA A 105 20.45 -10.86 -38.15
CA ALA A 105 21.38 -11.98 -38.21
C ALA A 105 20.98 -13.20 -37.35
N ALA A 106 19.70 -13.34 -37.00
CA ALA A 106 19.16 -14.49 -36.30
C ALA A 106 19.94 -14.79 -35.01
N CYS A 107 19.95 -13.84 -34.08
CA CYS A 107 20.67 -13.93 -32.80
C CYS A 107 19.77 -14.36 -31.65
N LEU A 108 18.45 -14.44 -31.86
CA LEU A 108 17.49 -14.94 -30.88
C LEU A 108 17.75 -16.38 -30.46
N GLY A 109 17.68 -16.64 -29.15
CA GLY A 109 17.70 -17.99 -28.60
C GLY A 109 18.34 -18.06 -27.23
N VAL A 110 18.37 -19.28 -26.70
CA VAL A 110 19.09 -19.61 -25.46
C VAL A 110 20.54 -19.90 -25.81
N TYR A 111 21.47 -19.32 -25.07
CA TYR A 111 22.92 -19.49 -25.23
C TYR A 111 23.45 -20.25 -24.03
N THR A 112 23.92 -21.46 -24.26
CA THR A 112 24.46 -22.35 -23.22
C THR A 112 25.98 -22.21 -23.17
N GLN A 113 26.51 -22.07 -21.96
CA GLN A 113 27.94 -21.97 -21.69
C GLN A 113 28.65 -23.23 -22.18
N LEU A 114 29.74 -23.06 -22.92
CA LEU A 114 30.63 -24.15 -23.27
C LEU A 114 31.50 -24.52 -22.05
N PRO A 115 31.44 -25.78 -21.59
CA PRO A 115 32.30 -26.24 -20.49
C PRO A 115 33.78 -26.11 -20.85
N ASP A 116 34.59 -25.59 -19.92
CA ASP A 116 36.05 -25.50 -20.02
C ASP A 116 36.61 -24.74 -21.24
N ARG A 117 35.79 -23.94 -21.93
CA ARG A 117 36.22 -23.08 -23.04
C ARG A 117 36.15 -21.62 -22.61
N LEU A 118 37.31 -20.98 -22.51
CA LEU A 118 37.43 -19.57 -22.13
C LEU A 118 37.98 -18.73 -23.29
N LEU A 119 37.38 -17.56 -23.48
CA LEU A 119 37.88 -16.52 -24.37
C LEU A 119 38.25 -15.31 -23.52
N HIS A 120 39.54 -14.98 -23.47
CA HIS A 120 40.13 -13.97 -22.59
C HIS A 120 39.87 -14.20 -21.09
N GLY A 121 39.79 -15.46 -20.67
CA GLY A 121 39.48 -15.82 -19.27
C GLY A 121 37.98 -15.74 -18.93
N PHE A 122 37.11 -15.40 -19.89
CA PHE A 122 35.67 -15.34 -19.71
C PHE A 122 34.96 -16.53 -20.39
N PRO A 123 33.80 -16.94 -19.87
CA PRO A 123 32.99 -17.98 -20.49
C PRO A 123 32.56 -17.63 -21.91
N VAL A 124 32.41 -18.67 -22.73
CA VAL A 124 31.80 -18.58 -24.06
C VAL A 124 30.46 -19.27 -24.05
N TYR A 125 29.43 -18.66 -24.63
CA TYR A 125 28.09 -19.23 -24.71
C TYR A 125 27.71 -19.48 -26.16
N VAL A 126 27.22 -20.67 -26.49
CA VAL A 126 26.76 -21.04 -27.84
C VAL A 126 25.26 -21.17 -27.83
N ALA A 127 24.61 -20.59 -28.84
CA ALA A 127 23.17 -20.70 -28.99
C ALA A 127 22.74 -22.17 -29.16
N SER A 128 21.98 -22.68 -28.20
CA SER A 128 21.27 -23.95 -28.28
C SER A 128 20.08 -23.80 -29.25
N THR A 129 19.73 -24.89 -29.95
CA THR A 129 18.89 -24.93 -31.16
C THR A 129 17.73 -23.94 -31.22
N GLY A 130 17.59 -23.24 -32.35
CA GLY A 130 16.59 -22.18 -32.63
C GLY A 130 17.02 -21.34 -33.83
N ALA A 131 16.43 -20.15 -34.04
CA ALA A 131 16.88 -19.20 -35.07
C ALA A 131 18.38 -18.83 -34.92
N GLY A 132 18.87 -18.83 -33.67
CA GLY A 132 20.27 -18.62 -33.28
C GLY A 132 21.26 -19.75 -33.50
N GLY A 133 20.87 -20.92 -34.04
CA GLY A 133 21.68 -22.17 -34.07
C GLY A 133 23.06 -22.15 -34.76
N GLY A 134 23.59 -20.99 -35.14
CA GLY A 134 24.94 -20.75 -35.63
C GLY A 134 25.62 -19.54 -34.97
N ARG A 135 25.23 -19.17 -33.75
CA ARG A 135 25.78 -18.01 -33.02
C ARG A 135 26.46 -18.42 -31.73
N PHE A 136 27.48 -17.65 -31.36
CA PHE A 136 28.05 -17.68 -30.03
C PHE A 136 28.25 -16.26 -29.50
N MET A 137 28.23 -16.14 -28.19
CA MET A 137 28.50 -14.93 -27.44
C MET A 137 29.80 -15.10 -26.67
N GLY A 138 30.71 -14.13 -26.79
CA GLY A 138 31.98 -14.14 -26.09
C GLY A 138 32.54 -12.74 -25.84
N ARG A 139 33.49 -12.66 -24.92
CA ARG A 139 34.19 -11.42 -24.57
C ARG A 139 35.07 -10.94 -25.73
N SER A 140 34.98 -9.67 -26.10
CA SER A 140 35.82 -9.02 -27.13
C SER A 140 36.25 -7.63 -26.64
N GLY A 141 37.55 -7.44 -26.42
CA GLY A 141 38.06 -6.23 -25.77
C GLY A 141 37.36 -5.96 -24.43
N ASP A 142 36.86 -4.73 -24.25
CA ASP A 142 36.10 -4.34 -23.06
C ASP A 142 34.58 -4.63 -23.16
N GLY A 143 34.11 -5.29 -24.23
CA GLY A 143 32.70 -5.63 -24.46
C GLY A 143 32.40 -7.12 -24.64
N TRP A 144 31.14 -7.41 -24.94
CA TRP A 144 30.60 -8.72 -25.29
C TRP A 144 30.07 -8.66 -26.71
N VAL A 145 30.28 -9.72 -27.49
CA VAL A 145 29.93 -9.78 -28.91
C VAL A 145 29.20 -11.09 -29.21
N ILE A 146 28.08 -11.00 -29.93
CA ILE A 146 27.43 -12.14 -30.58
C ILE A 146 27.94 -12.24 -32.02
N THR A 147 28.53 -13.37 -32.39
CA THR A 147 29.11 -13.62 -33.71
C THR A 147 28.88 -15.06 -34.20
N SER A 148 29.37 -15.41 -35.38
CA SER A 148 29.19 -16.72 -35.99
C SER A 148 30.04 -17.79 -35.30
N VAL A 149 29.45 -18.96 -35.01
CA VAL A 149 30.18 -20.15 -34.48
C VAL A 149 31.30 -20.62 -35.41
N GLU A 150 31.25 -20.26 -36.71
CA GLU A 150 32.32 -20.59 -37.67
C GLU A 150 33.68 -19.99 -37.27
N HIS A 151 33.68 -18.88 -36.52
CA HIS A 151 34.91 -18.25 -36.03
C HIS A 151 35.34 -18.74 -34.65
N LEU A 152 34.53 -19.56 -33.98
CA LEU A 152 34.71 -19.92 -32.58
C LEU A 152 36.07 -20.59 -32.33
N GLU A 153 36.42 -21.60 -33.13
CA GLU A 153 37.66 -22.37 -32.94
C GLU A 153 38.90 -21.51 -33.18
N ASP A 154 38.90 -20.66 -34.22
CA ASP A 154 39.99 -19.74 -34.51
C ASP A 154 40.17 -18.69 -33.41
N LEU A 155 39.07 -18.14 -32.87
CA LEU A 155 39.10 -17.15 -31.79
C LEU A 155 39.57 -17.75 -30.47
N LEU A 156 39.12 -18.97 -30.15
CA LEU A 156 39.59 -19.70 -28.97
C LEU A 156 41.08 -20.05 -29.06
N ALA A 157 41.59 -20.38 -30.26
CA ALA A 157 43.00 -20.69 -30.46
C ALA A 157 43.89 -19.44 -30.47
N SER A 158 43.44 -18.36 -31.10
CA SER A 158 44.26 -17.16 -31.31
C SER A 158 44.15 -16.10 -30.20
N GLN A 159 43.08 -16.13 -29.39
CA GLN A 159 42.82 -15.19 -28.29
C GLN A 159 43.11 -13.71 -28.70
N PRO A 160 42.52 -13.20 -29.79
CA PRO A 160 42.85 -11.87 -30.32
C PRO A 160 42.27 -10.76 -29.43
N GLY A 161 43.00 -9.66 -29.22
CA GLY A 161 42.58 -8.59 -28.29
C GLY A 161 41.18 -7.99 -28.54
N SER A 162 40.66 -8.10 -29.76
CA SER A 162 39.26 -7.80 -30.09
C SER A 162 38.86 -8.53 -31.38
N PHE A 163 37.58 -8.88 -31.50
CA PHE A 163 36.95 -9.39 -32.72
C PHE A 163 35.57 -8.74 -32.95
N GLY A 164 35.14 -8.73 -34.22
CA GLY A 164 33.83 -8.21 -34.63
C GLY A 164 32.72 -9.25 -34.57
N GLY A 165 31.47 -8.78 -34.62
CA GLY A 165 30.28 -9.62 -34.70
C GLY A 165 29.06 -8.84 -35.12
N PHE A 166 27.89 -9.45 -34.97
CA PHE A 166 26.61 -8.89 -35.41
C PHE A 166 26.05 -7.88 -34.42
N HIS A 167 26.22 -8.14 -33.12
CA HIS A 167 25.78 -7.27 -32.04
C HIS A 167 26.83 -7.25 -30.94
N SER A 168 26.92 -6.12 -30.24
CA SER A 168 27.82 -5.96 -29.12
C SER A 168 27.17 -5.19 -27.97
N ALA A 169 27.64 -5.44 -26.77
CA ALA A 169 27.23 -4.75 -25.56
C ALA A 169 28.42 -4.57 -24.61
N PRO A 170 28.39 -3.59 -23.69
CA PRO A 170 29.43 -3.46 -22.68
C PRO A 170 29.43 -4.63 -21.68
N CYS A 171 28.26 -5.23 -21.43
CA CYS A 171 28.06 -6.30 -20.46
C CYS A 171 27.34 -7.49 -21.12
N GLU A 172 27.48 -8.69 -20.56
CA GLU A 172 26.84 -9.92 -21.05
C GLU A 172 25.30 -9.81 -21.06
N THR A 173 24.70 -9.14 -20.06
CA THR A 173 23.24 -9.00 -19.94
C THR A 173 22.72 -7.58 -20.20
N GLU A 174 23.60 -6.58 -20.25
CA GLU A 174 23.20 -5.16 -20.26
C GLU A 174 23.85 -4.36 -21.40
N GLY A 175 23.10 -3.37 -21.91
CA GLY A 175 23.57 -2.45 -22.95
C GLY A 175 23.45 -2.96 -24.38
N TRP A 176 22.75 -4.08 -24.59
CA TRP A 176 22.36 -4.55 -25.92
C TRP A 176 21.32 -3.61 -26.54
N GLU A 177 21.56 -3.11 -27.75
CA GLU A 177 20.66 -2.14 -28.39
C GLU A 177 19.29 -2.75 -28.75
N ARG A 178 19.30 -3.96 -29.33
CA ARG A 178 18.12 -4.63 -29.92
C ARG A 178 17.56 -5.78 -29.09
N TYR A 179 18.35 -6.30 -28.16
CA TYR A 179 18.02 -7.48 -27.39
C TYR A 179 17.94 -7.18 -25.91
N GLU A 180 17.14 -7.97 -25.22
CA GLU A 180 17.15 -8.13 -23.78
C GLU A 180 17.80 -9.49 -23.49
N VAL A 181 18.88 -9.46 -22.72
CA VAL A 181 19.68 -10.65 -22.41
C VAL A 181 19.61 -10.92 -20.92
N SER A 182 19.13 -12.10 -20.55
CA SER A 182 18.91 -12.45 -19.15
C SER A 182 19.38 -13.86 -18.85
N TRP A 183 19.76 -14.14 -17.60
CA TRP A 183 20.14 -15.48 -17.19
C TRP A 183 18.93 -16.41 -17.16
N VAL A 184 19.05 -17.57 -17.79
CA VAL A 184 18.08 -18.65 -17.67
C VAL A 184 18.37 -19.37 -16.37
N TRP A 185 17.42 -19.26 -15.45
CA TRP A 185 17.44 -19.95 -14.19
C TRP A 185 17.07 -21.42 -14.38
N PRO A 186 17.67 -22.37 -13.64
CA PRO A 186 17.25 -23.77 -13.67
C PRO A 186 15.75 -23.89 -13.37
N ILE A 187 14.99 -24.18 -14.41
CA ILE A 187 13.53 -24.03 -14.50
C ILE A 187 12.75 -24.91 -13.50
N GLU A 188 13.38 -25.88 -12.83
CA GLU A 188 12.69 -26.84 -11.98
C GLU A 188 12.39 -26.35 -10.55
N GLU A 189 13.20 -25.43 -10.01
CA GLU A 189 12.98 -24.88 -8.65
C GLU A 189 12.16 -23.57 -8.63
N LEU A 190 12.36 -22.66 -9.61
CA LEU A 190 11.49 -21.48 -9.76
C LEU A 190 10.05 -21.88 -10.08
N ARG A 191 9.85 -22.91 -10.91
CA ARG A 191 8.51 -23.48 -11.13
C ARG A 191 7.94 -24.13 -9.87
N ARG A 192 8.72 -24.36 -8.82
CA ARG A 192 8.21 -24.87 -7.53
C ARG A 192 7.80 -23.71 -6.63
N GLU A 193 8.58 -22.63 -6.55
CA GLU A 193 8.29 -21.41 -5.78
C GLU A 193 7.15 -20.56 -6.38
N GLU A 194 7.08 -20.42 -7.72
CA GLU A 194 5.96 -19.76 -8.40
C GLU A 194 4.66 -20.60 -8.35
N ARG A 195 4.78 -21.92 -8.15
CA ARG A 195 3.64 -22.84 -7.96
C ARG A 195 3.27 -23.10 -6.51
N GLN A 196 3.95 -22.51 -5.53
CA GLN A 196 3.43 -22.55 -4.17
C GLN A 196 2.21 -21.63 -4.10
N GLU A 197 1.05 -22.22 -4.35
CA GLU A 197 -0.24 -21.57 -4.25
C GLU A 197 -0.50 -21.15 -2.81
N PHE A 198 -1.15 -20.01 -2.64
CA PHE A 198 -1.68 -19.64 -1.34
C PHE A 198 -2.63 -20.74 -0.86
N GLN A 199 -2.47 -21.17 0.40
CA GLN A 199 -3.40 -22.12 0.98
C GLN A 199 -4.73 -21.43 1.26
N LYS A 200 -5.80 -21.87 0.59
CA LYS A 200 -7.15 -21.35 0.81
C LYS A 200 -7.80 -22.00 2.03
N PHE A 201 -8.35 -21.15 2.89
CA PHE A 201 -9.24 -21.48 3.99
C PHE A 201 -10.61 -20.85 3.72
N ALA A 202 -11.57 -21.65 3.28
CA ALA A 202 -12.92 -21.17 2.99
C ALA A 202 -13.65 -20.76 4.27
N ASN A 203 -14.54 -19.78 4.19
CA ASN A 203 -15.34 -19.28 5.31
C ASN A 203 -14.48 -18.95 6.54
N THR A 204 -13.35 -18.28 6.32
CA THR A 204 -12.35 -18.01 7.34
C THR A 204 -11.89 -16.56 7.22
N THR A 205 -11.62 -15.94 8.37
CA THR A 205 -10.97 -14.64 8.50
C THR A 205 -9.87 -14.72 9.57
N VAL A 206 -9.15 -13.63 9.78
CA VAL A 206 -8.21 -13.46 10.90
C VAL A 206 -8.62 -12.26 11.75
N SER A 207 -8.30 -12.29 13.04
CA SER A 207 -8.63 -11.19 13.95
C SER A 207 -7.70 -9.98 13.83
N PHE A 208 -6.67 -10.05 12.99
CA PHE A 208 -5.76 -8.93 12.78
C PHE A 208 -6.41 -7.85 11.92
N LYS A 209 -5.95 -6.61 12.08
CA LYS A 209 -6.30 -5.51 11.20
C LYS A 209 -5.45 -5.54 9.94
N ALA A 210 -6.11 -5.34 8.80
CA ALA A 210 -5.45 -5.31 7.51
C ALA A 210 -4.61 -4.04 7.35
N VAL A 211 -3.45 -4.16 6.70
CA VAL A 211 -2.59 -3.00 6.40
C VAL A 211 -3.04 -2.28 5.13
N ALA A 212 -3.71 -2.97 4.22
CA ALA A 212 -4.22 -2.39 2.98
C ALA A 212 -5.37 -3.23 2.43
N ASN A 213 -6.07 -2.68 1.44
CA ASN A 213 -7.04 -3.41 0.63
C ASN A 213 -6.77 -3.27 -0.87
N SER A 214 -7.34 -4.17 -1.68
CA SER A 214 -7.11 -4.21 -3.13
C SER A 214 -7.96 -3.25 -3.95
N GLY A 215 -8.97 -2.62 -3.36
CA GLY A 215 -10.16 -2.22 -4.10
C GLY A 215 -10.93 -3.44 -4.63
N VAL A 216 -11.86 -3.20 -5.55
CA VAL A 216 -12.77 -4.22 -6.08
C VAL A 216 -12.02 -5.32 -6.84
N CYS A 217 -12.29 -6.59 -6.53
CA CYS A 217 -11.66 -7.77 -7.12
C CYS A 217 -12.72 -8.72 -7.71
N ARG A 218 -12.91 -8.74 -9.03
CA ARG A 218 -14.00 -9.50 -9.68
C ARG A 218 -13.53 -10.65 -10.55
N SER A 219 -12.35 -10.55 -11.13
CA SER A 219 -11.83 -11.54 -12.07
C SER A 219 -10.77 -12.42 -11.42
N GLU A 220 -10.54 -13.59 -12.02
CA GLU A 220 -9.40 -14.44 -11.66
C GLU A 220 -8.08 -13.68 -11.84
N GLN A 221 -7.98 -12.83 -12.86
CA GLN A 221 -6.80 -11.98 -13.07
C GLN A 221 -6.56 -10.99 -11.93
N ASP A 222 -7.62 -10.36 -11.41
CA ASP A 222 -7.53 -9.48 -10.23
C ASP A 222 -7.04 -10.26 -9.02
N PHE A 223 -7.57 -11.48 -8.86
CA PHE A 223 -7.24 -12.34 -7.75
C PHE A 223 -5.75 -12.77 -7.78
N GLN A 224 -5.26 -13.18 -8.95
CA GLN A 224 -3.84 -13.48 -9.17
C GLN A 224 -2.94 -12.24 -9.00
N ALA A 225 -3.39 -11.06 -9.43
CA ALA A 225 -2.68 -9.82 -9.18
C ALA A 225 -2.58 -9.50 -7.68
N ASN A 226 -3.63 -9.80 -6.90
CA ASN A 226 -3.65 -9.60 -5.46
C ASN A 226 -2.71 -10.55 -4.71
N PHE A 227 -2.49 -11.79 -5.18
CA PHE A 227 -1.45 -12.65 -4.59
C PHE A 227 -0.05 -12.10 -4.79
N ARG A 228 0.26 -11.59 -5.99
CA ARG A 228 1.54 -10.91 -6.25
C ARG A 228 1.68 -9.66 -5.38
N ARG A 229 0.63 -8.87 -5.25
CA ARG A 229 0.60 -7.68 -4.38
C ARG A 229 0.78 -8.03 -2.91
N CYS A 230 0.18 -9.12 -2.43
CA CYS A 230 0.34 -9.62 -1.07
C CYS A 230 1.82 -9.88 -0.76
N ARG A 231 2.52 -10.60 -1.64
CA ARG A 231 3.97 -10.84 -1.49
C ARG A 231 4.77 -9.54 -1.56
N ALA A 232 4.48 -8.66 -2.52
CA ALA A 232 5.17 -7.38 -2.67
C ALA A 232 4.98 -6.42 -1.48
N LEU A 233 3.91 -6.59 -0.71
CA LEU A 233 3.64 -5.81 0.51
C LEU A 233 4.18 -6.48 1.78
N ASP A 234 4.99 -7.54 1.65
CA ASP A 234 5.50 -8.35 2.76
C ASP A 234 4.37 -8.95 3.61
N CYS A 235 3.25 -9.35 3.01
CA CYS A 235 2.09 -9.88 3.73
C CYS A 235 2.07 -11.42 3.69
N GLY A 236 2.02 -12.05 4.87
CA GLY A 236 1.92 -13.50 5.01
C GLY A 236 0.53 -14.08 4.70
N GLY A 237 -0.45 -13.24 4.37
CA GLY A 237 -1.76 -13.69 3.91
C GLY A 237 -2.71 -12.55 3.51
N LEU A 238 -3.81 -12.93 2.87
CA LEU A 238 -4.90 -12.03 2.51
C LEU A 238 -6.27 -12.67 2.77
N ALA A 239 -7.28 -11.84 3.02
CA ALA A 239 -8.68 -12.27 3.14
C ALA A 239 -9.50 -11.66 2.01
N LEU A 240 -10.20 -12.49 1.25
CA LEU A 240 -11.19 -12.05 0.29
C LEU A 240 -12.53 -11.87 1.00
N ARG A 241 -13.00 -10.63 1.11
CA ARG A 241 -14.40 -10.36 1.46
C ARG A 241 -15.28 -10.76 0.29
N LYS A 242 -16.34 -11.51 0.54
CA LYS A 242 -17.33 -11.90 -0.45
C LYS A 242 -18.27 -10.74 -0.75
N ALA A 243 -18.79 -10.70 -1.97
CA ALA A 243 -19.79 -9.72 -2.36
C ALA A 243 -21.03 -9.83 -1.47
N LYS A 244 -21.63 -8.70 -1.09
CA LYS A 244 -22.87 -8.64 -0.31
C LYS A 244 -23.87 -7.72 -0.98
N THR A 245 -25.10 -8.19 -1.06
CA THR A 245 -26.23 -7.45 -1.60
C THR A 245 -27.07 -6.87 -0.46
N ASN A 246 -27.56 -5.64 -0.60
CA ASN A 246 -28.45 -5.02 0.38
C ASN A 246 -29.91 -5.48 0.23
N GLN A 247 -30.79 -4.93 1.07
CA GLN A 247 -32.24 -5.19 1.05
C GLN A 247 -32.96 -4.71 -0.21
N PHE A 248 -32.30 -3.93 -1.08
CA PHE A 248 -32.82 -3.44 -2.34
C PHE A 248 -32.36 -4.26 -3.56
N GLY A 249 -31.58 -5.33 -3.35
CA GLY A 249 -31.03 -6.15 -4.43
C GLY A 249 -29.79 -5.54 -5.10
N GLU A 250 -29.17 -4.52 -4.49
CA GLU A 250 -27.99 -3.84 -5.02
C GLU A 250 -26.73 -4.31 -4.30
N GLU A 251 -25.60 -4.39 -5.02
CA GLU A 251 -24.32 -4.80 -4.44
C GLU A 251 -23.79 -3.69 -3.52
N GLU A 252 -23.93 -3.90 -2.22
CA GLU A 252 -23.58 -2.94 -1.17
C GLU A 252 -22.07 -2.94 -0.88
N GLU A 253 -21.51 -4.15 -0.80
CA GLU A 253 -20.11 -4.38 -0.53
C GLU A 253 -19.55 -5.27 -1.64
N PRO A 254 -18.73 -4.71 -2.55
CA PRO A 254 -18.07 -5.50 -3.58
C PRO A 254 -17.02 -6.43 -2.96
N PRO A 255 -16.61 -7.47 -3.70
CA PRO A 255 -15.51 -8.34 -3.28
C PRO A 255 -14.20 -7.55 -3.25
N VAL A 256 -13.47 -7.65 -2.14
CA VAL A 256 -12.22 -6.91 -1.89
C VAL A 256 -11.26 -7.81 -1.12
N CYS A 257 -9.98 -7.80 -1.49
CA CYS A 257 -8.92 -8.46 -0.74
C CYS A 257 -8.35 -7.51 0.32
N PHE A 258 -8.20 -8.01 1.54
CA PHE A 258 -7.54 -7.34 2.67
C PHE A 258 -6.20 -8.01 2.94
N PHE A 259 -5.12 -7.24 3.06
CA PHE A 259 -3.76 -7.76 3.20
C PHE A 259 -3.28 -7.69 4.65
N PHE A 260 -2.62 -8.75 5.13
CA PHE A 260 -2.15 -8.84 6.52
C PHE A 260 -0.63 -9.03 6.58
N ARG A 261 0.06 -8.02 7.10
CA ARG A 261 1.51 -8.05 7.34
C ARG A 261 1.81 -8.72 8.68
N ARG A 262 1.70 -10.04 8.68
CA ARG A 262 1.99 -10.94 9.80
C ARG A 262 2.62 -12.22 9.27
N THR A 263 3.34 -12.91 10.13
CA THR A 263 3.87 -14.24 9.81
C THR A 263 2.74 -15.25 9.66
N GLN A 264 3.00 -16.32 8.91
CA GLN A 264 2.03 -17.40 8.71
C GLN A 264 1.61 -18.05 10.03
N ALA A 265 2.54 -18.19 10.98
CA ALA A 265 2.27 -18.74 12.30
C ALA A 265 1.29 -17.87 13.11
N GLU A 266 1.49 -16.54 13.11
CA GLU A 266 0.60 -15.59 13.78
C GLU A 266 -0.80 -15.61 13.16
N LEU A 267 -0.87 -15.59 11.82
CA LEU A 267 -2.13 -15.59 11.08
C LEU A 267 -2.95 -16.86 11.41
N THR A 268 -2.33 -18.03 11.32
CA THR A 268 -2.95 -19.31 11.65
C THR A 268 -3.47 -19.33 13.10
N ALA A 269 -2.72 -18.79 14.05
CA ALA A 269 -3.12 -18.71 15.47
C ALA A 269 -4.33 -17.79 15.73
N LYS A 270 -4.65 -16.89 14.79
CA LYS A 270 -5.75 -15.92 14.88
C LYS A 270 -6.87 -16.15 13.86
N MET A 271 -6.86 -17.29 13.17
CA MET A 271 -7.94 -17.65 12.26
C MET A 271 -9.25 -17.88 13.02
N ALA A 272 -10.35 -17.43 12.42
CA ALA A 272 -11.70 -17.61 12.92
C ALA A 272 -12.68 -17.90 11.78
N SER A 273 -13.71 -18.68 12.07
CA SER A 273 -14.79 -18.95 11.11
C SER A 273 -15.54 -17.68 10.76
N SER A 274 -15.82 -17.47 9.47
CA SER A 274 -16.57 -16.34 8.96
C SER A 274 -17.17 -16.64 7.59
N GLU A 275 -18.49 -16.62 7.47
CA GLU A 275 -19.17 -16.85 6.18
C GLU A 275 -18.88 -15.76 5.15
N HIS A 276 -18.50 -14.55 5.60
CA HIS A 276 -18.26 -13.37 4.77
C HIS A 276 -16.89 -13.34 4.10
N PHE A 277 -15.95 -14.20 4.52
CA PHE A 277 -14.55 -14.13 4.06
C PHE A 277 -14.04 -15.50 3.65
N ASP A 278 -13.14 -15.53 2.68
CA ASP A 278 -12.22 -16.65 2.46
C ASP A 278 -10.80 -16.15 2.73
N PHE A 279 -10.03 -16.89 3.51
CA PHE A 279 -8.65 -16.52 3.86
C PHE A 279 -7.65 -17.30 3.00
N TYR A 280 -6.55 -16.66 2.66
CA TYR A 280 -5.49 -17.21 1.82
C TYR A 280 -4.16 -16.96 2.51
N LEU A 281 -3.52 -18.03 2.95
CA LEU A 281 -2.23 -17.98 3.64
C LEU A 281 -1.10 -18.09 2.61
N ALA A 282 -0.10 -17.22 2.72
CA ALA A 282 1.08 -17.31 1.86
C ALA A 282 1.85 -18.61 2.17
N PRO A 283 2.61 -19.16 1.20
CA PRO A 283 3.34 -20.40 1.41
C PRO A 283 4.39 -20.31 2.52
N GLU A 284 4.77 -21.45 3.10
CA GLU A 284 5.74 -21.53 4.19
C GLU A 284 7.14 -21.01 3.80
N SER A 285 7.52 -21.14 2.52
CA SER A 285 8.80 -20.62 2.01
C SER A 285 8.81 -19.10 1.85
N PHE A 286 7.66 -18.42 1.95
CA PHE A 286 7.60 -16.97 1.92
C PHE A 286 7.78 -16.43 3.34
N HIS A 287 8.83 -15.63 3.57
CA HIS A 287 9.11 -15.04 4.88
C HIS A 287 8.79 -13.53 4.86
N PRO A 288 7.60 -13.11 5.34
CA PRO A 288 7.19 -11.71 5.30
C PRO A 288 8.03 -10.84 6.25
N ASP A 289 8.56 -9.72 5.76
CA ASP A 289 9.14 -8.69 6.63
C ASP A 289 8.06 -7.85 7.32
N CYS A 290 7.75 -8.27 8.55
CA CYS A 290 6.72 -7.66 9.39
C CYS A 290 7.20 -6.42 10.16
N CYS A 291 8.47 -6.04 10.07
CA CYS A 291 9.01 -4.89 10.78
C CYS A 291 8.44 -3.60 10.19
N PHE A 292 8.06 -2.63 11.03
CA PHE A 292 7.62 -1.32 10.54
C PHE A 292 8.72 -0.60 9.75
N LYS A 293 8.37 0.01 8.62
CA LYS A 293 9.26 0.84 7.81
C LYS A 293 8.60 2.19 7.47
N PRO A 294 9.23 3.33 7.83
CA PRO A 294 8.77 4.65 7.39
C PRO A 294 8.53 4.68 5.88
N PHE A 295 7.44 5.35 5.46
CA PHE A 295 7.04 5.55 4.07
C PHE A 295 6.67 4.29 3.25
N ARG A 296 6.91 3.07 3.77
CA ARG A 296 6.34 1.82 3.25
C ARG A 296 4.99 1.54 3.91
N ASP A 297 4.96 1.67 5.23
CA ASP A 297 3.79 1.34 6.03
C ASP A 297 2.78 2.51 5.98
N PRO A 298 1.51 2.23 5.66
CA PRO A 298 0.50 3.26 5.52
C PRO A 298 0.25 3.91 6.86
N ALA A 299 -0.18 5.16 6.81
CA ALA A 299 -0.50 5.89 8.01
C ALA A 299 -1.85 5.43 8.59
N PRO A 300 -1.86 4.82 9.78
CA PRO A 300 -3.09 4.28 10.35
C PRO A 300 -4.14 5.35 10.60
N ALA A 301 -5.40 5.08 10.31
CA ALA A 301 -6.44 6.00 10.74
C ALA A 301 -6.52 6.01 12.27
N CYS A 302 -6.61 7.20 12.85
CA CYS A 302 -6.78 7.41 14.28
C CYS A 302 -8.17 7.99 14.51
N HIS A 303 -8.85 7.56 15.57
CA HIS A 303 -10.24 7.89 15.84
C HIS A 303 -10.41 8.32 17.29
N ILE A 304 -11.39 9.19 17.50
CA ILE A 304 -11.92 9.56 18.80
C ILE A 304 -13.33 8.99 18.86
N ARG A 305 -13.64 8.20 19.88
CA ARG A 305 -15.03 7.91 20.26
C ARG A 305 -15.44 8.88 21.35
N TRP A 306 -16.42 9.73 21.05
CA TRP A 306 -16.97 10.70 22.00
C TRP A 306 -18.06 10.02 22.81
N LYS A 307 -17.81 9.79 24.10
CA LYS A 307 -18.73 9.04 24.96
C LYS A 307 -19.91 9.93 25.34
N SER A 308 -21.06 9.55 24.79
CA SER A 308 -22.35 10.20 25.01
C SER A 308 -23.48 9.18 24.89
N GLY A 309 -24.65 9.53 25.41
CA GLY A 309 -25.89 8.83 25.12
C GLY A 309 -26.44 9.19 23.73
N ARG A 310 -27.74 8.92 23.52
CA ARG A 310 -28.49 9.38 22.35
C ARG A 310 -28.74 10.89 22.48
N VAL A 311 -28.44 11.66 21.43
CA VAL A 311 -28.50 13.13 21.44
C VAL A 311 -29.22 13.67 20.21
N GLN A 312 -29.75 14.89 20.29
CA GLN A 312 -30.47 15.53 19.18
C GLN A 312 -29.52 16.22 18.20
N ALA A 313 -28.39 16.73 18.70
CA ALA A 313 -27.36 17.35 17.88
C ALA A 313 -25.96 16.99 18.36
N PHE A 314 -25.03 16.96 17.42
CA PHE A 314 -23.61 16.74 17.65
C PHE A 314 -22.80 17.79 16.89
N ALA A 315 -21.96 18.52 17.60
CA ALA A 315 -21.08 19.53 17.05
C ALA A 315 -19.62 19.17 17.30
N VAL A 316 -18.78 19.29 16.28
CA VAL A 316 -17.33 19.10 16.41
C VAL A 316 -16.60 20.24 15.73
N ARG A 317 -15.69 20.86 16.47
CA ARG A 317 -14.68 21.76 15.92
C ARG A 317 -13.46 20.93 15.53
N VAL A 318 -13.05 21.05 14.27
CA VAL A 318 -11.85 20.41 13.73
C VAL A 318 -10.85 21.48 13.27
N CYS A 319 -9.58 21.30 13.60
CA CYS A 319 -8.47 22.13 13.16
C CYS A 319 -7.40 21.22 12.54
N ALA A 320 -7.15 21.34 11.25
CA ALA A 320 -6.10 20.58 10.56
C ALA A 320 -4.73 21.24 10.86
N GLU A 321 -3.87 20.56 11.61
CA GLU A 321 -2.60 21.11 12.11
C GLU A 321 -1.46 20.87 11.12
N GLU A 322 -1.21 19.60 10.81
CA GLU A 322 -0.25 19.17 9.80
C GLU A 322 -0.98 18.52 8.63
N VAL A 323 -0.96 19.19 7.48
CA VAL A 323 -1.76 18.81 6.31
C VAL A 323 -0.92 18.03 5.31
N SER A 324 -1.36 16.81 5.02
CA SER A 324 -0.83 15.99 3.93
C SER A 324 -1.89 15.73 2.85
N PRO A 325 -1.46 15.49 1.60
CA PRO A 325 -2.35 15.02 0.54
C PRO A 325 -3.14 13.78 0.96
N CYS A 326 -4.30 13.62 0.35
CA CYS A 326 -5.20 12.48 0.57
C CYS A 326 -5.57 12.25 2.04
N THR A 327 -5.81 13.33 2.76
CA THR A 327 -6.19 13.26 4.18
C THR A 327 -7.66 13.60 4.34
N TYR A 328 -8.40 12.72 5.04
CA TYR A 328 -9.73 13.06 5.52
C TYR A 328 -9.71 13.39 7.01
N TYR A 329 -10.09 14.62 7.35
CA TYR A 329 -10.37 15.06 8.72
C TYR A 329 -11.88 14.95 8.96
N CYS A 330 -12.33 13.76 9.36
CA CYS A 330 -13.71 13.54 9.75
C CYS A 330 -13.98 14.27 11.07
N ALA A 331 -14.85 15.28 11.01
CA ALA A 331 -15.21 16.10 12.14
C ALA A 331 -16.30 15.40 12.98
N ALA A 332 -17.52 15.28 12.45
CA ALA A 332 -18.66 14.76 13.21
C ALA A 332 -19.20 13.48 12.56
N GLY A 333 -18.71 12.34 13.03
CA GLY A 333 -19.23 11.00 12.74
C GLY A 333 -20.30 10.57 13.76
N PHE A 334 -21.27 9.79 13.30
CA PHE A 334 -22.37 9.23 14.09
C PHE A 334 -22.81 7.88 13.49
N HIS A 335 -23.68 7.17 14.19
CA HIS A 335 -24.09 5.78 13.87
C HIS A 335 -24.51 5.50 12.43
N CYS A 336 -24.93 6.52 11.68
CA CYS A 336 -25.37 6.39 10.30
C CYS A 336 -24.85 7.50 9.38
N GLY A 337 -23.75 8.17 9.73
CA GLY A 337 -23.13 9.11 8.81
C GLY A 337 -21.90 9.81 9.36
N TYR A 338 -21.37 10.72 8.55
CA TYR A 338 -20.20 11.53 8.89
C TYR A 338 -20.16 12.82 8.08
N CYS A 339 -19.49 13.83 8.62
CA CYS A 339 -19.10 15.02 7.86
C CYS A 339 -17.71 15.52 8.27
N GLY A 340 -17.07 16.26 7.36
CA GLY A 340 -15.75 16.85 7.64
C GLY A 340 -15.13 17.51 6.41
N ILE A 341 -13.81 17.68 6.47
CA ILE A 341 -12.99 18.31 5.41
C ILE A 341 -11.93 17.34 4.89
N GLN A 342 -11.66 17.39 3.59
CA GLN A 342 -10.60 16.59 2.95
C GLN A 342 -9.58 17.48 2.25
N GLN A 343 -8.33 17.02 2.29
CA GLN A 343 -7.26 17.43 1.39
C GLN A 343 -7.07 16.32 0.35
N HIS A 344 -7.20 16.65 -0.93
CA HIS A 344 -6.88 15.76 -2.06
C HIS A 344 -5.45 16.02 -2.56
N HIS A 345 -5.04 15.32 -3.62
CA HIS A 345 -3.81 15.66 -4.33
C HIS A 345 -3.84 17.09 -4.90
N GLY A 346 -2.67 17.74 -4.90
CA GLY A 346 -2.55 19.15 -5.26
C GLY A 346 -3.26 20.05 -4.25
N ASP A 347 -3.85 21.15 -4.72
CA ASP A 347 -4.54 22.12 -3.86
C ASP A 347 -6.05 21.86 -3.72
N LYS A 348 -6.52 20.67 -4.13
CA LYS A 348 -7.95 20.34 -4.11
C LYS A 348 -8.42 20.07 -2.68
N GLN A 349 -9.46 20.79 -2.27
CA GLN A 349 -10.10 20.69 -0.97
C GLN A 349 -11.57 20.34 -1.12
N GLN A 350 -12.10 19.57 -0.17
CA GLN A 350 -13.50 19.15 -0.17
C GLN A 350 -14.14 19.29 1.21
N VAL A 351 -15.42 19.63 1.23
CA VAL A 351 -16.34 19.47 2.36
C VAL A 351 -17.36 18.41 1.98
N LEU A 352 -17.68 17.50 2.90
CA LEU A 352 -18.66 16.45 2.66
C LEU A 352 -19.52 16.14 3.88
N PHE A 353 -20.70 15.57 3.61
CA PHE A 353 -21.65 15.05 4.58
C PHE A 353 -22.35 13.83 3.97
N SER A 354 -22.25 12.69 4.62
CA SER A 354 -22.76 11.41 4.12
C SER A 354 -23.66 10.74 5.13
N VAL A 355 -24.77 10.16 4.67
CA VAL A 355 -25.74 9.41 5.48
C VAL A 355 -26.02 8.06 4.82
N TRP A 356 -25.80 6.96 5.55
CA TRP A 356 -26.06 5.59 5.09
C TRP A 356 -27.56 5.23 5.14
N ASN A 357 -27.98 4.37 4.21
CA ASN A 357 -29.27 3.71 4.24
C ASN A 357 -29.45 2.90 5.53
N HIS A 358 -30.67 2.88 6.08
CA HIS A 358 -30.96 2.03 7.22
C HIS A 358 -31.20 0.58 6.73
N PRO A 359 -30.58 -0.44 7.33
CA PRO A 359 -30.63 -1.82 6.82
C PRO A 359 -32.03 -2.46 6.87
N ARG A 360 -32.91 -1.97 7.76
CA ARG A 360 -34.31 -2.42 7.89
C ARG A 360 -35.32 -1.51 7.19
N ALA A 361 -34.88 -0.43 6.53
CA ALA A 361 -35.81 0.49 5.88
C ALA A 361 -36.19 0.01 4.48
N GLY A 362 -37.45 0.23 4.11
CA GLY A 362 -37.99 -0.08 2.78
C GLY A 362 -37.70 0.98 1.72
N ARG A 363 -37.01 2.07 2.06
CA ARG A 363 -36.62 3.14 1.14
C ARG A 363 -35.21 3.63 1.45
N LYS A 364 -34.56 4.17 0.43
CA LYS A 364 -33.22 4.78 0.52
C LYS A 364 -33.27 6.17 1.14
N VAL A 365 -32.10 6.66 1.56
CA VAL A 365 -31.91 8.06 1.95
C VAL A 365 -32.16 8.96 0.75
N GLU A 366 -32.88 10.06 0.97
CA GLU A 366 -33.20 11.08 -0.02
C GLU A 366 -32.49 12.38 0.35
N ASN A 367 -32.02 13.16 -0.63
CA ASN A 367 -31.56 14.52 -0.38
C ASN A 367 -32.76 15.49 -0.42
N LEU A 368 -32.83 16.39 0.55
CA LEU A 368 -33.84 17.45 0.62
C LEU A 368 -33.28 18.83 0.30
N HIS A 369 -32.00 19.04 0.64
CA HIS A 369 -31.32 20.32 0.44
C HIS A 369 -29.81 20.13 0.32
N VAL A 370 -29.17 20.99 -0.48
CA VAL A 370 -27.71 21.23 -0.50
C VAL A 370 -27.47 22.73 -0.66
N ALA A 371 -26.37 23.22 -0.10
CA ALA A 371 -25.92 24.61 -0.25
C ALA A 371 -25.48 24.93 -1.69
N ASP A 372 -25.45 26.22 -2.02
CA ASP A 372 -24.90 26.71 -3.28
C ASP A 372 -23.44 26.24 -3.45
N GLY A 373 -23.12 25.70 -4.63
CA GLY A 373 -21.80 25.14 -4.95
C GLY A 373 -21.56 23.71 -4.45
N ALA A 374 -22.55 23.09 -3.79
CA ALA A 374 -22.56 21.69 -3.44
C ALA A 374 -23.53 20.89 -4.31
N TRP A 375 -23.37 19.56 -4.36
CA TRP A 375 -24.30 18.65 -5.05
C TRP A 375 -24.56 17.39 -4.23
N PRO A 376 -25.75 16.80 -4.33
CA PRO A 376 -26.03 15.50 -3.75
C PRO A 376 -25.58 14.37 -4.69
N GLU A 377 -25.09 13.28 -4.13
CA GLU A 377 -24.70 12.09 -4.90
C GLU A 377 -24.80 10.83 -4.04
N ALA A 378 -25.35 9.76 -4.61
CA ALA A 378 -25.42 8.46 -3.94
C ALA A 378 -24.02 7.83 -3.87
N PHE A 379 -23.69 7.17 -2.75
CA PHE A 379 -22.41 6.47 -2.57
C PHE A 379 -22.62 4.98 -2.28
N GLY A 380 -21.56 4.19 -2.49
CA GLY A 380 -21.54 2.72 -2.36
C GLY A 380 -20.13 2.18 -2.07
N GLY A 381 -19.99 0.85 -1.93
CA GLY A 381 -18.69 0.16 -1.75
C GLY A 381 -18.34 -0.18 -0.29
N GLU A 382 -18.90 0.58 0.65
CA GLU A 382 -18.69 0.47 2.10
C GLU A 382 -20.03 0.62 2.85
N GLY A 383 -21.07 0.02 2.31
CA GLY A 383 -22.45 0.44 2.57
C GLY A 383 -22.93 1.43 1.49
N MET A 384 -24.24 1.64 1.43
CA MET A 384 -24.86 2.58 0.49
C MET A 384 -25.58 3.72 1.19
N GLY A 385 -25.62 4.88 0.56
CA GLY A 385 -26.28 6.05 1.12
C GLY A 385 -26.35 7.25 0.19
N MET A 386 -26.62 8.41 0.77
CA MET A 386 -26.65 9.70 0.08
C MET A 386 -25.62 10.62 0.72
N GLY A 387 -24.79 11.25 -0.11
CA GLY A 387 -23.86 12.29 0.29
C GLY A 387 -24.22 13.65 -0.28
N ALA A 388 -23.66 14.68 0.33
CA ALA A 388 -23.57 16.03 -0.19
C ALA A 388 -22.09 16.43 -0.23
N TYR A 389 -21.65 16.96 -1.36
CA TYR A 389 -20.23 17.21 -1.63
C TYR A 389 -20.04 18.62 -2.18
N CYS A 390 -18.97 19.27 -1.75
CA CYS A 390 -18.47 20.51 -2.34
C CYS A 390 -16.95 20.39 -2.46
N ILE A 391 -16.41 20.50 -3.67
CA ILE A 391 -14.98 20.38 -3.94
C ILE A 391 -14.46 21.61 -4.70
N THR A 392 -13.25 22.04 -4.43
CA THR A 392 -12.55 23.00 -5.28
C THR A 392 -12.03 22.28 -6.52
N ASP A 393 -12.29 22.81 -7.72
CA ASP A 393 -11.67 22.32 -8.96
C ASP A 393 -10.52 23.24 -9.42
N ALA A 394 -9.86 22.86 -10.52
CA ALA A 394 -8.86 23.69 -11.18
C ALA A 394 -9.55 24.82 -11.98
N GLY A 395 -10.00 25.87 -11.29
CA GLY A 395 -10.51 27.10 -11.92
C GLY A 395 -11.71 27.74 -11.21
N CYS A 396 -12.51 26.97 -10.48
CA CYS A 396 -13.59 27.44 -9.63
C CYS A 396 -13.14 27.46 -8.16
N ARG A 397 -13.05 28.68 -7.61
CA ARG A 397 -12.98 28.87 -6.15
C ARG A 397 -14.38 28.61 -5.60
N GLN A 398 -14.60 27.42 -5.03
CA GLN A 398 -15.79 27.15 -4.22
C GLN A 398 -15.51 27.59 -2.78
N PRO A 399 -15.98 28.77 -2.33
CA PRO A 399 -15.56 29.34 -1.04
C PRO A 399 -15.96 28.47 0.16
N LEU A 400 -16.99 27.65 -0.02
CA LEU A 400 -17.46 26.68 0.97
C LEU A 400 -16.44 25.58 1.23
N ALA A 401 -15.80 25.06 0.17
CA ALA A 401 -14.78 24.01 0.25
C ALA A 401 -13.38 24.56 0.59
N CYS A 402 -13.13 25.87 0.39
CA CYS A 402 -11.86 26.50 0.73
C CYS A 402 -11.69 26.60 2.26
N TRP A 403 -10.78 25.79 2.81
CA TRP A 403 -10.37 25.82 4.21
C TRP A 403 -8.87 26.06 4.34
N GLN A 404 -8.41 26.49 5.51
CA GLN A 404 -7.00 26.80 5.76
C GLN A 404 -6.44 25.94 6.89
N PRO A 405 -5.19 25.47 6.80
CA PRO A 405 -4.50 24.84 7.92
C PRO A 405 -4.51 25.75 9.15
N LYS A 406 -4.56 25.15 10.34
CA LYS A 406 -4.55 25.84 11.64
C LYS A 406 -5.75 26.77 11.88
N VAL A 407 -6.80 26.65 11.08
CA VAL A 407 -8.09 27.32 11.27
C VAL A 407 -9.12 26.30 11.73
N GLY A 408 -9.88 26.64 12.77
CA GLY A 408 -10.91 25.78 13.34
C GLY A 408 -12.26 25.96 12.65
N TYR A 409 -12.82 24.87 12.16
CA TYR A 409 -14.14 24.80 11.52
C TYR A 409 -15.08 23.95 12.37
N THR A 410 -16.31 24.43 12.60
CA THR A 410 -17.28 23.71 13.42
C THR A 410 -18.36 23.08 12.54
N PHE A 411 -18.45 21.76 12.55
CA PHE A 411 -19.53 21.01 11.93
C PHE A 411 -20.61 20.75 12.97
N LEU A 412 -21.87 20.91 12.56
CA LEU A 412 -23.05 20.71 13.39
C LEU A 412 -24.03 19.79 12.68
N VAL A 413 -24.24 18.60 13.24
CA VAL A 413 -25.24 17.64 12.76
C VAL A 413 -26.45 17.67 13.69
N ARG A 414 -27.66 17.71 13.12
CA ARG A 414 -28.92 17.56 13.87
C ARG A 414 -29.79 16.46 13.27
N SER A 415 -30.43 15.68 14.13
CA SER A 415 -31.45 14.71 13.74
C SER A 415 -32.81 15.18 14.23
N THR A 416 -33.75 15.37 13.30
CA THR A 416 -35.14 15.76 13.60
C THR A 416 -36.07 14.61 13.23
N PRO A 417 -36.89 14.09 14.16
CA PRO A 417 -37.80 12.99 13.84
C PRO A 417 -38.91 13.47 12.90
N VAL A 418 -39.23 12.65 11.91
CA VAL A 418 -40.37 12.81 11.00
C VAL A 418 -41.20 11.51 10.96
N GLU A 419 -42.35 11.52 10.28
CA GLU A 419 -43.32 10.42 10.28
C GLU A 419 -42.75 9.07 9.83
N ASP A 420 -41.78 9.06 8.91
CA ASP A 420 -41.22 7.87 8.27
C ASP A 420 -39.70 7.71 8.48
N GLY A 421 -39.10 8.51 9.36
CA GLY A 421 -37.67 8.45 9.64
C GLY A 421 -37.14 9.71 10.32
N SER A 422 -35.95 10.16 9.92
CA SER A 422 -35.33 11.40 10.40
C SER A 422 -34.88 12.30 9.27
N GLU A 423 -35.01 13.61 9.47
CA GLU A 423 -34.28 14.61 8.70
C GLU A 423 -32.96 14.89 9.41
N ILE A 424 -31.86 14.52 8.77
CA ILE A 424 -30.50 14.71 9.27
C ILE A 424 -29.88 15.87 8.49
N SER A 425 -29.59 16.95 9.22
CA SER A 425 -29.01 18.16 8.65
C SER A 425 -27.57 18.34 9.09
N CYS A 426 -26.76 18.92 8.21
CA CYS A 426 -25.39 19.35 8.51
C CYS A 426 -25.26 20.85 8.24
N SER A 427 -24.63 21.57 9.17
CA SER A 427 -24.24 22.96 9.03
C SER A 427 -22.76 23.13 9.33
N LEU A 428 -22.10 24.05 8.63
CA LEU A 428 -20.68 24.37 8.76
C LEU A 428 -20.53 25.81 9.24
N HIS A 429 -19.85 26.03 10.35
CA HIS A 429 -19.41 27.35 10.78
C HIS A 429 -17.98 27.60 10.34
N LYS A 430 -17.78 28.64 9.53
CA LYS A 430 -16.44 29.17 9.21
C LYS A 430 -16.19 30.45 10.01
N PRO A 431 -15.03 30.64 10.65
CA PRO A 431 -14.76 31.85 11.43
C PRO A 431 -14.98 33.16 10.67
N GLU A 432 -14.72 33.16 9.36
CA GLU A 432 -14.82 34.33 8.50
C GLU A 432 -16.23 34.63 7.97
N THR A 433 -17.11 33.63 7.86
CA THR A 433 -18.44 33.79 7.22
C THR A 433 -19.61 33.36 8.11
N GLY A 434 -19.36 32.79 9.29
CA GLY A 434 -20.41 32.25 10.15
C GLY A 434 -20.99 30.92 9.66
N TRP A 435 -22.24 30.66 10.05
CA TRP A 435 -22.95 29.42 9.74
C TRP A 435 -23.44 29.37 8.29
N VAL A 436 -23.15 28.25 7.63
CA VAL A 436 -23.75 27.84 6.35
C VAL A 436 -24.53 26.55 6.59
N HIS A 437 -25.81 26.52 6.21
CA HIS A 437 -26.55 25.26 6.15
C HIS A 437 -26.07 24.45 4.95
N PHE A 438 -25.37 23.34 5.18
CA PHE A 438 -24.67 22.63 4.13
C PHE A 438 -25.59 21.70 3.35
N ALA A 439 -26.35 20.86 4.05
CA ALA A 439 -27.27 19.91 3.44
C ALA A 439 -28.26 19.33 4.45
N THR A 440 -29.36 18.78 3.93
CA THR A 440 -30.31 17.95 4.69
C THR A 440 -30.64 16.70 3.89
N HIS A 441 -30.59 15.55 4.57
CA HIS A 441 -31.02 14.25 4.03
C HIS A 441 -32.19 13.70 4.85
N ARG A 442 -33.18 13.11 4.18
CA ARG A 442 -34.23 12.31 4.82
C ARG A 442 -33.77 10.87 4.85
N ARG A 443 -33.62 10.30 6.05
CA ARG A 443 -33.26 8.90 6.28
C ARG A 443 -34.48 8.14 6.77
N PRO A 444 -35.13 7.31 5.93
CA PRO A 444 -36.15 6.39 6.41
C PRO A 444 -35.59 5.41 7.44
N GLU A 445 -36.24 5.28 8.59
CA GLU A 445 -35.82 4.40 9.68
C GLU A 445 -36.95 4.02 10.66
N PRO A 446 -36.82 2.90 11.38
CA PRO A 446 -37.75 2.47 12.42
C PRO A 446 -37.92 3.51 13.52
N GLU A 447 -39.09 3.52 14.16
CA GLU A 447 -39.48 4.53 15.15
C GLU A 447 -38.48 4.65 16.31
N GLU A 448 -37.91 3.53 16.76
CA GLU A 448 -36.96 3.47 17.87
C GLU A 448 -35.61 4.17 17.61
N ASP A 449 -35.32 4.50 16.34
CA ASP A 449 -34.07 5.11 15.91
C ASP A 449 -34.21 6.60 15.53
N ARG A 450 -35.45 7.11 15.45
CA ARG A 450 -35.74 8.45 14.95
C ARG A 450 -35.28 9.58 15.87
N GLY A 451 -34.85 10.68 15.25
CA GLY A 451 -34.54 11.94 15.92
C GLY A 451 -33.31 11.89 16.84
N ALA A 452 -32.49 10.85 16.74
CA ALA A 452 -31.36 10.63 17.62
C ALA A 452 -30.06 10.39 16.85
N LEU A 453 -28.97 10.88 17.42
CA LEU A 453 -27.59 10.59 17.04
C LEU A 453 -26.93 9.82 18.19
N TRP A 454 -26.13 8.81 17.88
CA TRP A 454 -25.33 8.05 18.85
C TRP A 454 -24.10 7.49 18.15
N GLY A 455 -23.24 6.80 18.91
CA GLY A 455 -21.98 6.27 18.37
C GLY A 455 -21.15 7.39 17.77
N LEU A 456 -20.96 8.47 18.52
CA LEU A 456 -20.34 9.70 18.04
C LEU A 456 -18.82 9.52 17.91
N TYR A 457 -18.25 9.94 16.79
CA TYR A 457 -16.82 9.81 16.54
C TYR A 457 -16.22 10.92 15.69
N SER A 458 -14.90 11.01 15.69
CA SER A 458 -14.08 11.79 14.75
C SER A 458 -12.90 10.92 14.31
N PHE A 459 -12.30 11.19 13.15
CA PHE A 459 -11.08 10.49 12.74
C PHE A 459 -10.22 11.31 11.80
N ILE A 460 -8.96 10.87 11.65
CA ILE A 460 -8.05 11.28 10.60
C ILE A 460 -7.64 10.06 9.80
N GLU A 461 -7.71 10.13 8.47
CA GLU A 461 -7.46 9.01 7.56
C GLU A 461 -6.56 9.41 6.40
N ASP A 462 -5.69 8.49 5.97
CA ASP A 462 -4.89 8.56 4.75
C ASP A 462 -5.54 7.72 3.65
N PHE A 463 -6.49 8.31 2.92
CA PHE A 463 -7.23 7.57 1.89
C PHE A 463 -6.41 7.33 0.61
N GLY A 464 -5.21 7.92 0.52
CA GLY A 464 -4.28 7.75 -0.60
C GLY A 464 -3.14 6.77 -0.31
N ALA A 465 -3.08 6.21 0.90
CA ALA A 465 -1.95 5.40 1.36
C ALA A 465 -0.59 6.11 1.16
N THR A 466 -0.55 7.42 1.36
CA THR A 466 0.63 8.26 1.15
C THR A 466 1.72 8.06 2.20
N SER A 467 1.36 7.50 3.36
CA SER A 467 2.25 7.27 4.50
C SER A 467 2.84 8.53 5.12
N LEU A 468 2.44 9.72 4.65
CA LEU A 468 2.96 11.01 5.12
C LEU A 468 2.40 11.37 6.51
N ARG A 469 3.05 12.29 7.21
CA ARG A 469 2.60 12.78 8.52
C ARG A 469 1.36 13.66 8.38
N ARG A 470 0.39 13.47 9.26
CA ARG A 470 -0.80 14.32 9.37
C ARG A 470 -1.27 14.44 10.81
N SER A 471 -1.85 15.57 11.16
CA SER A 471 -2.46 15.77 12.47
C SER A 471 -3.63 16.74 12.47
N GLY A 472 -4.53 16.56 13.42
CA GLY A 472 -5.66 17.46 13.64
C GLY A 472 -6.08 17.51 15.10
N ARG A 473 -6.64 18.66 15.51
CA ARG A 473 -7.20 18.88 16.86
C ARG A 473 -8.72 18.96 16.81
N TYR A 474 -9.35 18.39 17.83
CA TYR A 474 -10.79 18.21 17.89
C TYR A 474 -11.37 18.58 19.26
N SER A 475 -12.53 19.23 19.24
CA SER A 475 -13.39 19.48 20.40
C SER A 475 -14.83 19.18 20.05
N ALA A 476 -15.60 18.62 20.99
CA ALA A 476 -16.94 18.12 20.76
C ALA A 476 -17.97 18.64 21.77
N TRP A 477 -19.19 18.90 21.28
CA TRP A 477 -20.34 19.27 22.07
C TRP A 477 -21.58 18.53 21.58
N VAL A 478 -22.51 18.28 22.49
CA VAL A 478 -23.79 17.64 22.18
C VAL A 478 -24.94 18.48 22.69
N PHE A 479 -26.05 18.46 21.96
CA PHE A 479 -27.31 19.03 22.41
C PHE A 479 -28.25 17.91 22.85
N SER A 480 -28.61 17.92 24.13
CA SER A 480 -29.56 17.00 24.74
C SER A 480 -30.29 17.71 25.88
N ASP A 481 -31.54 17.31 26.13
CA ASP A 481 -32.41 17.91 27.16
C ASP A 481 -32.50 19.44 27.07
N GLY A 482 -32.49 20.00 25.86
CA GLY A 482 -32.62 21.44 25.63
C GLY A 482 -31.36 22.27 25.88
N ALA A 483 -30.19 21.66 26.12
CA ALA A 483 -28.95 22.38 26.38
C ALA A 483 -27.73 21.79 25.67
N TRP A 484 -26.79 22.67 25.32
CA TRP A 484 -25.46 22.29 24.84
C TRP A 484 -24.54 21.92 26.01
N ARG A 485 -23.78 20.83 25.86
CA ARG A 485 -22.79 20.36 26.84
C ARG A 485 -21.53 19.87 26.12
N PRO A 486 -20.32 20.08 26.66
CA PRO A 486 -19.11 19.48 26.10
C PRO A 486 -19.11 17.96 26.30
N VAL A 487 -18.39 17.24 25.42
CA VAL A 487 -18.13 15.81 25.59
C VAL A 487 -16.71 15.63 26.10
N ALA A 488 -16.58 15.22 27.36
CA ALA A 488 -15.29 15.13 28.07
C ALA A 488 -14.69 13.72 28.04
N ASP A 489 -15.51 12.68 28.05
CA ASP A 489 -15.08 11.29 28.08
C ASP A 489 -14.82 10.78 26.65
N VAL A 490 -13.59 10.33 26.41
CA VAL A 490 -13.11 9.95 25.08
C VAL A 490 -12.39 8.60 25.10
N THR A 491 -12.50 7.87 24.00
CA THR A 491 -11.67 6.69 23.74
C THR A 491 -10.98 6.82 22.39
N GLY A 492 -9.66 6.90 22.40
CA GLY A 492 -8.81 6.83 21.24
C GLY A 492 -8.73 5.41 20.69
N THR A 493 -8.87 5.25 19.37
CA THR A 493 -8.71 3.96 18.69
C THR A 493 -8.01 4.13 17.36
N SER A 494 -7.44 3.05 16.80
CA SER A 494 -6.82 3.09 15.47
C SER A 494 -7.22 1.89 14.61
N THR A 495 -7.12 2.03 13.28
CA THR A 495 -7.22 0.91 12.33
C THR A 495 -5.97 0.05 12.25
N ALA A 496 -4.88 0.39 12.95
CA ALA A 496 -3.72 -0.50 13.07
C ALA A 496 -3.69 -1.25 14.42
N GLU A 497 -2.94 -2.35 14.45
CA GLU A 497 -2.67 -3.12 15.65
C GLU A 497 -1.89 -2.31 16.70
N GLU A 498 -1.94 -2.75 17.96
CA GLU A 498 -1.31 -2.03 19.07
C GLU A 498 0.21 -1.89 18.89
N ASP A 499 0.85 -2.92 18.35
CA ASP A 499 2.29 -3.00 18.06
C ASP A 499 2.75 -2.20 16.84
N VAL A 500 1.82 -1.76 15.97
CA VAL A 500 2.16 -0.96 14.78
C VAL A 500 2.34 0.50 15.18
N PRO A 501 3.51 1.14 14.99
CA PRO A 501 3.75 2.52 15.42
C PRO A 501 2.99 3.54 14.54
N ASN A 502 3.31 4.84 14.67
CA ASN A 502 2.79 5.91 13.83
C ASN A 502 1.29 6.21 13.94
N LYS A 503 0.77 6.00 15.14
CA LYS A 503 -0.61 6.35 15.51
C LYS A 503 -0.59 6.95 16.91
N CYS A 504 -1.18 8.11 17.10
CA CYS A 504 -1.31 8.72 18.42
C CYS A 504 -2.64 9.45 18.54
N VAL A 505 -3.30 9.24 19.67
CA VAL A 505 -4.42 10.01 20.18
C VAL A 505 -4.00 10.50 21.56
N ARG A 506 -3.91 11.82 21.72
CA ARG A 506 -3.44 12.44 22.97
C ARG A 506 -4.22 13.70 23.28
N LEU A 507 -4.07 14.17 24.52
CA LEU A 507 -4.63 15.45 24.94
C LEU A 507 -3.72 16.60 24.50
N ALA A 508 -4.32 17.67 24.01
CA ALA A 508 -3.68 18.93 23.68
C ALA A 508 -4.46 20.07 24.38
N GLY A 509 -4.21 20.24 25.68
CA GLY A 509 -5.00 21.14 26.51
C GLY A 509 -6.43 20.61 26.71
N CYS A 510 -7.43 21.38 26.31
CA CYS A 510 -8.85 20.98 26.33
C CYS A 510 -9.33 20.32 25.02
N GLU A 511 -8.39 20.03 24.10
CA GLU A 511 -8.66 19.38 22.82
C GLU A 511 -8.04 17.99 22.76
N VAL A 512 -8.51 17.18 21.83
CA VAL A 512 -7.89 15.88 21.50
C VAL A 512 -7.15 16.03 20.18
N GLU A 513 -5.87 15.65 20.17
CA GLU A 513 -5.04 15.62 18.96
C GLU A 513 -4.95 14.19 18.42
N LEU A 514 -5.18 14.07 17.11
CA LEU A 514 -4.92 12.86 16.33
C LEU A 514 -3.65 13.08 15.50
N VAL A 515 -2.71 12.15 15.56
CA VAL A 515 -1.46 12.19 14.79
C VAL A 515 -1.23 10.83 14.12
N SER A 516 -0.90 10.83 12.82
CA SER A 516 -0.67 9.59 12.06
C SER A 516 0.36 9.75 10.94
N GLY A 517 1.09 8.66 10.64
CA GLY A 517 2.03 8.56 9.50
C GLY A 517 3.39 9.23 9.69
N GLY A 518 4.21 9.24 8.64
CA GLY A 518 5.56 9.82 8.61
C GLY A 518 6.64 8.93 9.21
N GLU A 519 7.68 9.56 9.77
CA GLU A 519 8.69 8.88 10.59
C GLU A 519 8.09 8.25 11.85
N ALA A 520 8.80 7.28 12.43
CA ALA A 520 8.40 6.62 13.68
C ALA A 520 8.11 7.65 14.78
N LEU A 521 6.91 7.62 15.34
CA LEU A 521 6.54 8.41 16.51
C LEU A 521 7.26 7.92 17.77
N GLU A 522 7.78 8.85 18.55
CA GLU A 522 8.28 8.58 19.91
C GLU A 522 7.15 8.11 20.85
N GLU A 523 5.95 8.67 20.70
CA GLU A 523 4.76 8.33 21.47
C GLU A 523 3.63 7.84 20.56
N CYS A 524 3.16 6.62 20.81
CA CYS A 524 2.07 5.99 20.06
C CYS A 524 0.81 5.74 20.92
N SER A 525 0.56 6.62 21.91
CA SER A 525 -0.53 6.46 22.88
C SER A 525 -1.91 6.52 22.20
N LEU A 526 -2.86 5.72 22.68
CA LEU A 526 -4.28 5.86 22.36
C LEU A 526 -5.03 6.27 23.61
N PHE A 527 -5.14 7.59 23.86
CA PHE A 527 -5.72 8.12 25.09
C PHE A 527 -7.14 7.61 25.33
N CYS A 528 -7.43 7.18 26.56
CA CYS A 528 -8.76 6.77 27.00
C CYS A 528 -9.02 7.34 28.40
N GLY A 529 -10.05 8.17 28.54
CA GLY A 529 -10.40 8.82 29.80
C GLY A 529 -11.08 10.17 29.58
N GLU A 530 -11.18 10.94 30.66
CA GLU A 530 -11.77 12.27 30.64
C GLU A 530 -10.75 13.36 30.33
N LEU A 531 -11.17 14.39 29.59
CA LEU A 531 -10.44 15.64 29.44
C LEU A 531 -10.21 16.30 30.82
N ALA A 532 -8.97 16.72 31.10
CA ALA A 532 -8.64 17.44 32.33
C ALA A 532 -9.46 18.74 32.48
N GLU A 533 -9.70 19.42 31.35
CA GLU A 533 -10.58 20.58 31.25
C GLU A 533 -11.46 20.42 30.00
N SER A 534 -12.77 20.55 30.16
CA SER A 534 -13.71 20.50 29.02
C SER A 534 -13.75 21.83 28.28
N PRO A 535 -13.80 21.83 26.94
CA PRO A 535 -13.90 23.07 26.18
C PRO A 535 -15.25 23.74 26.45
N ALA A 536 -15.23 25.06 26.69
CA ALA A 536 -16.47 25.84 26.87
C ALA A 536 -17.36 25.72 25.63
N VAL A 537 -18.68 25.79 25.81
CA VAL A 537 -19.63 25.85 24.70
C VAL A 537 -19.38 27.15 23.91
N PRO A 538 -19.00 27.09 22.63
CA PRO A 538 -18.71 28.28 21.85
C PRO A 538 -19.97 29.13 21.63
N PRO A 539 -19.89 30.47 21.67
CA PRO A 539 -21.03 31.35 21.47
C PRO A 539 -21.77 31.09 20.14
N GLU A 540 -21.05 30.70 19.10
CA GLU A 540 -21.63 30.36 17.80
C GLU A 540 -22.59 29.15 17.86
N LEU A 541 -22.42 28.21 18.78
CA LEU A 541 -23.36 27.10 18.97
C LEU A 541 -24.64 27.55 19.68
N LEU A 542 -24.55 28.53 20.58
CA LEU A 542 -25.72 29.15 21.22
C LEU A 542 -26.54 29.97 20.22
N ALA A 543 -25.87 30.57 19.23
CA ALA A 543 -26.47 31.31 18.13
C ALA A 543 -26.80 30.44 16.90
N ALA A 544 -26.54 29.14 16.95
CA ALA A 544 -26.74 28.27 15.79
C ALA A 544 -28.23 28.21 15.41
N PRO A 545 -28.57 28.23 14.11
CA PRO A 545 -29.96 28.23 13.67
C PRO A 545 -30.73 27.06 14.27
N SER A 546 -31.90 27.34 14.87
CA SER A 546 -32.85 26.30 15.26
C SER A 546 -33.36 25.57 14.02
N SER A 547 -33.77 24.31 14.15
CA SER A 547 -34.49 23.57 13.11
C SER A 547 -35.88 24.21 12.89
N ALA A 548 -35.92 25.43 12.37
CA ALA A 548 -37.14 26.05 11.91
C ALA A 548 -37.50 25.35 10.60
N ARG A 549 -38.70 24.77 10.57
CA ARG A 549 -39.32 24.28 9.34
C ARG A 549 -39.14 25.35 8.27
N SER A 550 -38.65 24.94 7.10
CA SER A 550 -38.77 25.72 5.88
C SER A 550 -40.26 26.03 5.68
N GLU A 551 -40.70 27.22 6.08
CA GLU A 551 -41.94 27.78 5.58
C GLU A 551 -41.69 28.03 4.09
N THR A 552 -42.29 27.18 3.27
CA THR A 552 -42.44 27.45 1.84
C THR A 552 -43.08 28.82 1.70
N ALA A 553 -42.29 29.82 1.33
CA ALA A 553 -42.79 31.10 0.88
C ALA A 553 -43.71 30.85 -0.31
N GLY A 554 -45.01 30.98 -0.09
CA GLY A 554 -46.01 30.95 -1.14
C GLY A 554 -45.72 32.08 -2.11
N PHE A 555 -45.16 31.74 -3.27
CA PHE A 555 -45.21 32.59 -4.45
C PHE A 555 -46.67 32.71 -4.87
N MET A 556 -47.35 33.76 -4.37
CA MET A 556 -48.54 34.29 -5.05
C MET A 556 -48.08 34.83 -6.40
N LEU A 557 -48.42 34.12 -7.47
CA LEU A 557 -48.42 34.69 -8.81
C LEU A 557 -49.46 35.82 -8.85
N PRO A 558 -49.17 36.98 -9.47
CA PRO A 558 -50.16 38.01 -9.68
C PRO A 558 -51.20 37.52 -10.68
N SER A 559 -52.48 37.65 -10.32
CA SER A 559 -53.60 37.45 -11.23
C SER A 559 -53.47 38.41 -12.42
N SER A 560 -53.39 37.87 -13.62
CA SER A 560 -53.62 38.60 -14.86
C SER A 560 -55.05 39.13 -14.88
N ALA A 561 -55.20 40.45 -14.79
CA ALA A 561 -56.42 41.16 -15.16
C ALA A 561 -56.26 41.70 -16.60
N ASP A 562 -57.29 41.43 -17.40
CA ASP A 562 -57.80 42.16 -18.57
C ASP A 562 -56.84 42.72 -19.63
N GLY A 563 -57.02 42.23 -20.86
CA GLY A 563 -56.47 42.74 -22.12
C GLY A 563 -56.74 41.82 -23.28
#